data_AF-A0A259S6I5-F1
#
_entry.id   AF-A0A259S6I5-F1
#
_cell.length_a   1.000
_cell.length_b   1.000
_cell.length_c   1.000
_cell.angle_alpha   90.00
_cell.angle_beta   90.00
_cell.angle_gamma   90.00
#
_symmetry.space_group_name_H-M   'P 1'
#
loop_
_entity.id
_entity.type
_entity.pdbx_description
1 polymer ?
#
loop_
_entity_poly.entity_id
_entity_poly.type
_entity_poly.pdbx_seq_one_letter_code
_entity_poly.pdbx_strand_id
1 'polypeptide(L)'
;MPLKAGEQGPSFAFTQADSDEYWGYLRQDQSALDVPVGGSLTQYQLYEGILLGSANNYADRLAREVWGSDENYAAAANQWLSQHDLADITVVTPSGFDFGNVATPRALIQLGQIAEKNPVIAGIVKQKSVELPGAGVVKNTNGLIDDAGIVGIKTGTIGDGSDTRYNLLSAKDVPDGDAIVRIYVAALGQDTDAGRVDASRALYAGLEAALKDQPQTVDKGATLGTVDTAWGETTQVVAAESARVVLWNGASATATTKFSLGEGWKAGEKAGTLSLKGPLDSASVPLELRTALHGPSFWWRLTHPLELFGLTK
;
A
#
# COMPACT_ATOMS: atom_id res chain seq x y z
N MET A 1 -1.52 24.38 4.88
CA MET A 1 -0.22 24.12 5.55
C MET A 1 -0.12 22.67 6.01
N PRO A 2 1.06 22.03 5.94
CA PRO A 2 1.23 20.66 6.45
C PRO A 2 0.98 20.64 7.96
N LEU A 3 0.10 19.75 8.42
CA LEU A 3 -0.13 19.50 9.85
C LEU A 3 0.67 18.28 10.29
N LYS A 4 1.21 18.31 11.50
CA LYS A 4 1.72 17.12 12.20
C LYS A 4 0.59 16.43 12.96
N ALA A 5 0.80 15.16 13.29
CA ALA A 5 -0.15 14.41 14.11
C ALA A 5 -0.43 15.15 15.44
N GLY A 6 -1.72 15.34 15.75
CA GLY A 6 -2.19 16.07 16.94
C GLY A 6 -2.32 17.58 16.77
N GLU A 7 -1.84 18.17 15.68
CA GLU A 7 -2.00 19.60 15.42
C GLU A 7 -3.38 19.92 14.83
N GLN A 8 -3.99 21.01 15.29
CA GLN A 8 -5.25 21.53 14.75
C GLN A 8 -5.05 22.52 13.59
N GLY A 9 -3.89 23.21 13.57
CA GLY A 9 -3.62 24.30 12.64
C GLY A 9 -4.35 25.61 12.99
N PRO A 10 -4.27 26.63 12.11
CA PRO A 10 -5.02 27.87 12.26
C PRO A 10 -6.53 27.65 12.23
N SER A 11 -7.27 28.65 12.73
CA SER A 11 -8.73 28.67 12.70
C SER A 11 -9.24 29.68 11.66
N PHE A 12 -10.32 29.34 10.98
CA PHE A 12 -10.94 30.12 9.91
C PHE A 12 -12.36 30.51 10.31
N ALA A 13 -12.65 31.81 10.38
CA ALA A 13 -13.95 32.32 10.81
C ALA A 13 -14.99 32.27 9.68
N PHE A 14 -16.23 31.90 10.01
CA PHE A 14 -17.33 31.79 9.06
C PHE A 14 -18.38 32.86 9.30
N THR A 15 -18.90 33.40 8.21
CA THR A 15 -19.86 34.50 8.18
C THR A 15 -21.17 34.05 7.53
N GLN A 16 -22.17 34.93 7.51
CA GLN A 16 -23.40 34.65 6.77
C GLN A 16 -23.14 34.45 5.27
N ALA A 17 -22.17 35.15 4.70
CA ALA A 17 -21.82 34.99 3.28
C ALA A 17 -21.30 33.59 2.96
N ASP A 18 -20.57 32.95 3.88
CA ASP A 18 -20.11 31.57 3.70
C ASP A 18 -21.29 30.57 3.71
N SER A 19 -22.33 30.84 4.51
CA SER A 19 -23.55 30.02 4.51
C SER A 19 -24.35 30.22 3.22
N ASP A 20 -24.42 31.45 2.71
CA ASP A 20 -25.05 31.74 1.42
C ASP A 20 -24.30 31.07 0.26
N GLU A 21 -22.97 31.03 0.33
CA GLU A 21 -22.09 30.31 -0.60
C GLU A 21 -22.36 28.80 -0.52
N TYR A 22 -22.44 28.20 0.67
CA TYR A 22 -22.83 26.79 0.85
C TYR A 22 -24.12 26.42 0.11
N TRP A 23 -25.17 27.23 0.23
CA TRP A 23 -26.40 27.01 -0.53
C TRP A 23 -26.21 27.16 -2.05
N GLY A 24 -25.23 27.95 -2.49
CA GLY A 24 -24.82 28.07 -3.89
C GLY A 24 -24.23 26.78 -4.44
N TYR A 25 -23.40 26.07 -3.67
CA TYR A 25 -22.87 24.75 -4.05
C TYR A 25 -24.00 23.72 -4.19
N LEU A 26 -24.92 23.66 -3.21
CA LEU A 26 -26.03 22.70 -3.25
C LEU A 26 -26.96 22.92 -4.44
N ARG A 27 -27.22 24.18 -4.83
CA ARG A 27 -28.03 24.50 -6.03
C ARG A 27 -27.37 24.09 -7.34
N GLN A 28 -26.07 23.79 -7.32
CA GLN A 28 -25.30 23.32 -8.47
C GLN A 28 -25.00 21.81 -8.38
N ASP A 29 -25.74 21.08 -7.53
CA ASP A 29 -25.55 19.65 -7.27
C ASP A 29 -24.13 19.26 -6.81
N GLN A 30 -23.43 20.20 -6.17
CA GLN A 30 -22.12 19.97 -5.57
C GLN A 30 -22.22 19.44 -4.14
N SER A 31 -21.24 18.64 -3.73
CA SER A 31 -21.08 18.24 -2.33
C SER A 31 -20.55 19.41 -1.51
N ALA A 32 -21.26 19.79 -0.45
CA ALA A 32 -20.87 20.88 0.44
C ALA A 32 -21.36 20.61 1.86
N LEU A 33 -20.71 21.21 2.85
CA LEU A 33 -21.10 21.11 4.26
C LEU A 33 -21.48 22.49 4.81
N ASP A 34 -22.49 22.51 5.68
CA ASP A 34 -22.93 23.74 6.34
C ASP A 34 -21.88 24.28 7.31
N VAL A 35 -21.92 25.58 7.59
CA VAL A 35 -20.83 26.30 8.26
C VAL A 35 -21.27 26.89 9.60
N PRO A 36 -20.36 27.04 10.58
CA PRO A 36 -20.69 27.67 11.85
C PRO A 36 -20.72 29.19 11.70
N VAL A 37 -21.85 29.78 11.28
CA VAL A 37 -22.00 31.24 11.11
C VAL A 37 -21.68 31.98 12.42
N GLY A 38 -20.74 32.93 12.37
CA GLY A 38 -20.21 33.65 13.54
C GLY A 38 -19.20 32.86 14.37
N GLY A 39 -18.92 31.60 13.99
CA GLY A 39 -17.93 30.71 14.59
C GLY A 39 -16.74 30.47 13.68
N SER A 40 -16.02 29.38 13.92
CA SER A 40 -14.82 29.03 13.15
C SER A 40 -14.58 27.52 13.07
N LEU A 41 -13.84 27.08 12.05
CA LEU A 41 -13.30 25.72 11.96
C LEU A 41 -11.77 25.76 11.95
N THR A 42 -11.13 24.78 12.61
CA THR A 42 -9.68 24.60 12.50
C THR A 42 -9.30 24.05 11.13
N GLN A 43 -8.04 24.21 10.73
CA GLN A 43 -7.52 23.63 9.49
C GLN A 43 -7.72 22.10 9.45
N TYR A 44 -7.53 21.42 10.59
CA TYR A 44 -7.77 19.99 10.72
C TYR A 44 -9.25 19.64 10.47
N GLN A 45 -10.18 20.41 11.03
CA GLN A 45 -11.62 20.23 10.79
C GLN A 45 -12.03 20.48 9.34
N LEU A 46 -11.40 21.44 8.65
CA LEU A 46 -11.59 21.62 7.22
C LEU A 46 -11.10 20.40 6.43
N TYR A 47 -9.94 19.84 6.77
CA TYR A 47 -9.46 18.60 6.17
C TYR A 47 -10.42 17.43 6.42
N GLU A 48 -11.00 17.31 7.61
CA GLU A 48 -12.01 16.29 7.90
C GLU A 48 -13.26 16.46 7.01
N GLY A 49 -13.78 17.69 6.89
CA GLY A 49 -14.93 17.96 6.02
C GLY A 49 -14.65 17.66 4.53
N ILE A 50 -13.44 17.98 4.06
CA ILE A 50 -13.01 17.69 2.68
C ILE A 50 -12.85 16.17 2.46
N LEU A 51 -12.14 15.49 3.36
CA LEU A 51 -11.74 14.09 3.16
C LEU A 51 -12.87 13.09 3.47
N LEU A 52 -13.73 13.36 4.45
CA LEU A 52 -14.87 12.49 4.77
C LEU A 52 -16.10 12.87 3.94
N GLY A 53 -16.48 14.14 4.01
CA GLY A 53 -17.73 14.68 3.47
C GLY A 53 -17.65 15.17 2.03
N SER A 54 -16.46 15.22 1.43
CA SER A 54 -16.26 15.76 0.07
C SER A 54 -16.71 17.22 -0.09
N ALA A 55 -16.52 18.04 0.94
CA ALA A 55 -17.01 19.42 0.97
C ALA A 55 -16.25 20.35 0.01
N ASN A 56 -16.83 20.65 -1.15
CA ASN A 56 -16.26 21.52 -2.16
C ASN A 56 -16.05 22.94 -1.62
N ASN A 57 -17.03 23.49 -0.90
CA ASN A 57 -16.93 24.80 -0.27
C ASN A 57 -15.76 24.92 0.70
N TYR A 58 -15.39 23.84 1.41
CA TYR A 58 -14.23 23.84 2.31
C TYR A 58 -12.91 23.76 1.54
N ALA A 59 -12.86 22.95 0.48
CA ALA A 59 -11.69 22.82 -0.38
C ALA A 59 -11.36 24.14 -1.09
N ASP A 60 -12.36 24.75 -1.73
CA ASP A 60 -12.21 25.99 -2.47
C ASP A 60 -11.86 27.14 -1.53
N ARG A 61 -12.52 27.24 -0.37
CA ARG A 61 -12.15 28.22 0.66
C ARG A 61 -10.70 28.05 1.11
N LEU A 62 -10.29 26.85 1.50
CA LEU A 62 -8.95 26.63 2.02
C LEU A 62 -7.87 26.89 0.96
N ALA A 63 -8.16 26.60 -0.31
CA ALA A 63 -7.29 26.94 -1.42
C ALA A 63 -7.12 28.46 -1.55
N ARG A 64 -8.22 29.23 -1.53
CA ARG A 64 -8.18 30.70 -1.59
C ARG A 64 -7.46 31.33 -0.38
N GLU A 65 -7.67 30.80 0.82
CA GLU A 65 -7.01 31.30 2.04
C GLU A 65 -5.48 31.11 2.02
N VAL A 66 -5.00 30.02 1.40
CA VAL A 66 -3.58 29.67 1.43
C VAL A 66 -2.83 30.13 0.17
N TRP A 67 -3.47 30.09 -1.01
CA TRP A 67 -2.86 30.44 -2.30
C TRP A 67 -3.39 31.75 -2.91
N GLY A 68 -4.41 32.36 -2.29
CA GLY A 68 -5.01 33.63 -2.73
C GLY A 68 -6.04 33.49 -3.86
N SER A 69 -5.94 32.45 -4.69
CA SER A 69 -6.94 32.14 -5.73
C SER A 69 -6.90 30.66 -6.13
N ASP A 70 -7.94 30.21 -6.82
CA ASP A 70 -8.04 28.84 -7.33
C ASP A 70 -6.99 28.58 -8.43
N GLU A 71 -6.68 29.59 -9.26
CA GLU A 71 -5.65 29.49 -10.30
C GLU A 71 -4.25 29.34 -9.68
N ASN A 72 -3.96 30.08 -8.61
CA ASN A 72 -2.68 29.96 -7.90
C ASN A 72 -2.55 28.60 -7.22
N TYR A 73 -3.64 28.07 -6.65
CA TYR A 73 -3.66 26.71 -6.12
C TYR A 73 -3.42 25.69 -7.24
N ALA A 74 -4.15 25.78 -8.35
CA ALA A 74 -4.00 24.87 -9.49
C ALA A 74 -2.55 24.88 -10.03
N ALA A 75 -1.95 26.07 -10.18
CA ALA A 75 -0.56 26.19 -10.60
C ALA A 75 0.40 25.50 -9.62
N ALA A 76 0.23 25.73 -8.31
CA ALA A 76 1.05 25.09 -7.29
C ALA A 76 0.84 23.57 -7.22
N ALA A 77 -0.41 23.10 -7.35
CA ALA A 77 -0.76 21.68 -7.34
C ALA A 77 -0.13 20.96 -8.54
N ASN A 78 -0.28 21.48 -9.76
CA ASN A 78 0.32 20.88 -10.94
C ASN A 78 1.86 20.92 -10.91
N GLN A 79 2.47 21.99 -10.37
CA GLN A 79 3.92 22.02 -10.14
C GLN A 79 4.35 20.91 -9.17
N TRP A 80 3.62 20.74 -8.06
CA TRP A 80 3.91 19.70 -7.08
C TRP A 80 3.74 18.30 -7.70
N LEU A 81 2.68 18.06 -8.46
CA LEU A 81 2.44 16.80 -9.16
C LEU A 81 3.58 16.48 -10.13
N SER A 82 4.05 17.45 -10.91
CA SER A 82 5.20 17.27 -11.79
C SER A 82 6.49 16.93 -11.05
N GLN A 83 6.71 17.49 -9.86
CA GLN A 83 7.90 17.20 -9.03
C GLN A 83 7.87 15.80 -8.39
N HIS A 84 6.70 15.15 -8.38
CA HIS A 84 6.48 13.82 -7.79
C HIS A 84 6.19 12.76 -8.84
N ASP A 85 6.53 13.02 -10.11
CA ASP A 85 6.30 12.11 -11.24
C ASP A 85 4.82 11.72 -11.45
N LEU A 86 3.89 12.65 -11.14
CA LEU A 86 2.45 12.49 -11.27
C LEU A 86 1.85 13.36 -12.40
N ALA A 87 2.56 13.47 -13.53
CA ALA A 87 2.14 14.30 -14.66
C ALA A 87 0.84 13.83 -15.35
N ASP A 88 0.40 12.60 -15.06
CA ASP A 88 -0.88 12.04 -15.50
C ASP A 88 -2.09 12.57 -14.70
N ILE A 89 -1.87 13.53 -13.80
CA ILE A 89 -2.90 14.26 -13.05
C ILE A 89 -2.86 15.72 -13.47
N THR A 90 -4.02 16.28 -13.81
CA THR A 90 -4.22 17.71 -14.02
C THR A 90 -5.22 18.22 -13.01
N VAL A 91 -4.87 19.31 -12.32
CA VAL A 91 -5.74 20.03 -11.39
C VAL A 91 -6.13 21.36 -12.01
N VAL A 92 -7.43 21.62 -12.17
CA VAL A 92 -7.97 22.88 -12.68
C VAL A 92 -8.65 23.67 -11.56
N THR A 93 -9.29 22.98 -10.63
CA THR A 93 -9.96 23.59 -9.46
C THR A 93 -9.68 22.80 -8.18
N PRO A 94 -9.75 23.43 -6.99
CA PRO A 94 -9.46 22.76 -5.73
C PRO A 94 -10.42 21.64 -5.37
N SER A 95 -11.72 21.85 -5.58
CA SER A 95 -12.77 20.88 -5.25
C SER A 95 -12.89 19.69 -6.22
N GLY A 96 -12.32 19.79 -7.43
CA GLY A 96 -12.42 18.74 -8.44
C GLY A 96 -13.75 18.70 -9.19
N PHE A 97 -14.63 19.71 -9.01
CA PHE A 97 -15.93 19.79 -9.71
C PHE A 97 -15.78 20.13 -11.21
N ASP A 98 -14.66 20.72 -11.62
CA ASP A 98 -14.40 21.03 -13.03
C ASP A 98 -13.92 19.76 -13.77
N PHE A 99 -14.52 19.46 -14.94
CA PHE A 99 -14.20 18.29 -15.77
C PHE A 99 -12.76 18.28 -16.32
N GLY A 100 -12.06 19.41 -16.29
CA GLY A 100 -10.64 19.50 -16.59
C GLY A 100 -9.73 18.92 -15.51
N ASN A 101 -10.25 18.67 -14.30
CA ASN A 101 -9.55 17.85 -13.30
C ASN A 101 -9.56 16.38 -13.78
N VAL A 102 -8.41 15.90 -14.26
CA VAL A 102 -8.29 14.55 -14.82
C VAL A 102 -7.15 13.79 -14.16
N ALA A 103 -7.30 12.47 -14.06
CA ALA A 103 -6.26 11.58 -13.56
C ALA A 103 -6.39 10.17 -14.16
N THR A 104 -5.27 9.46 -14.27
CA THR A 104 -5.29 8.01 -14.54
C THR A 104 -5.43 7.20 -13.25
N PRO A 105 -5.97 5.97 -13.28
CA PRO A 105 -6.02 5.09 -12.10
C PRO A 105 -4.63 4.85 -11.48
N ARG A 106 -3.59 4.70 -12.33
CA ARG A 106 -2.20 4.52 -11.89
C ARG A 106 -1.71 5.72 -11.07
N ALA A 107 -1.91 6.92 -11.59
CA ALA A 107 -1.45 8.13 -10.94
C ALA A 107 -2.21 8.40 -9.64
N LEU A 108 -3.51 8.11 -9.59
CA LEU A 108 -4.28 8.19 -8.34
C LEU A 108 -3.80 7.20 -7.28
N ILE A 109 -3.44 5.97 -7.66
CA ILE A 109 -2.85 5.00 -6.73
C ILE A 109 -1.52 5.53 -6.16
N GLN A 110 -0.65 6.09 -7.01
CA GLN A 110 0.62 6.68 -6.57
C GLN A 110 0.40 7.89 -5.65
N LEU A 111 -0.56 8.77 -5.98
CA LEU A 111 -0.95 9.89 -5.12
C LEU A 111 -1.48 9.41 -3.78
N GLY A 112 -2.34 8.37 -3.77
CA GLY A 112 -2.86 7.74 -2.55
C GLY A 112 -1.75 7.15 -1.68
N GLN A 113 -0.74 6.52 -2.28
CA GLN A 113 0.44 6.03 -1.56
C GLN A 113 1.26 7.15 -0.92
N ILE A 114 1.38 8.31 -1.58
CA ILE A 114 2.06 9.48 -1.02
C ILE A 114 1.22 10.09 0.11
N ALA A 115 -0.09 10.23 -0.10
CA ALA A 115 -1.01 10.80 0.87
C ALA A 115 -1.06 9.97 2.18
N GLU A 116 -1.12 8.64 2.07
CA GLU A 116 -1.14 7.72 3.21
C GLU A 116 0.16 7.71 4.03
N LYS A 117 1.27 8.21 3.49
CA LYS A 117 2.50 8.41 4.29
C LYS A 117 2.36 9.57 5.27
N ASN A 118 1.40 10.47 5.07
CA ASN A 118 1.10 11.53 6.02
C ASN A 118 0.14 10.99 7.10
N PRO A 119 0.55 10.92 8.38
CA PRO A 119 -0.27 10.35 9.44
C PRO A 119 -1.56 11.14 9.73
N VAL A 120 -1.60 12.44 9.39
CA VAL A 120 -2.83 13.25 9.52
C VAL A 120 -3.85 12.82 8.47
N ILE A 121 -3.44 12.70 7.21
CA ILE A 121 -4.33 12.26 6.13
C ILE A 121 -4.81 10.83 6.39
N ALA A 122 -3.88 9.90 6.67
CA ALA A 122 -4.20 8.50 6.96
C ALA A 122 -5.13 8.34 8.17
N GLY A 123 -4.98 9.19 9.19
CA GLY A 123 -5.86 9.22 10.35
C GLY A 123 -7.29 9.64 9.97
N ILE A 124 -7.42 10.72 9.19
CA ILE A 124 -8.71 11.28 8.79
C ILE A 124 -9.47 10.33 7.86
N VAL A 125 -8.86 9.85 6.78
CA VAL A 125 -9.57 9.04 5.75
C VAL A 125 -10.07 7.70 6.27
N LYS A 126 -9.54 7.22 7.40
CA LYS A 126 -9.96 6.00 8.10
C LYS A 126 -11.13 6.22 9.07
N GLN A 127 -11.45 7.46 9.44
CA GLN A 127 -12.57 7.75 10.33
C GLN A 127 -13.90 7.36 9.67
N LYS A 128 -14.85 6.85 10.45
CA LYS A 128 -16.22 6.57 9.97
C LYS A 128 -17.08 7.83 9.92
N SER A 129 -16.86 8.74 10.86
CA SER A 129 -17.54 10.02 10.94
C SER A 129 -16.81 10.96 11.89
N VAL A 130 -17.13 12.24 11.78
CA VAL A 130 -16.73 13.30 12.70
C VAL A 130 -17.93 14.21 12.99
N GLU A 131 -17.94 14.89 14.13
CA GLU A 131 -18.88 15.99 14.38
C GLU A 131 -18.16 17.32 14.17
N LEU A 132 -18.67 18.14 13.26
CA LEU A 132 -18.11 19.46 12.94
C LEU A 132 -19.07 20.57 13.38
N PRO A 133 -18.58 21.66 13.98
CA PRO A 133 -19.39 22.85 14.21
C PRO A 133 -20.07 23.33 12.92
N GLY A 134 -21.37 23.65 13.00
CA GLY A 134 -22.17 24.05 11.83
C GLY A 134 -22.71 22.86 11.03
N ALA A 135 -21.84 21.95 10.58
CA ALA A 135 -22.23 20.83 9.72
C ALA A 135 -22.87 19.64 10.46
N GLY A 136 -22.67 19.53 11.78
CA GLY A 136 -23.10 18.37 12.56
C GLY A 136 -22.28 17.12 12.23
N VAL A 137 -22.92 15.94 12.26
CA VAL A 137 -22.23 14.66 12.00
C VAL A 137 -21.97 14.49 10.50
N VAL A 138 -20.70 14.53 10.13
CA VAL A 138 -20.21 14.24 8.79
C VAL A 138 -19.77 12.79 8.72
N LYS A 139 -20.42 12.00 7.86
CA LYS A 139 -20.05 10.60 7.63
C LYS A 139 -19.00 10.51 6.54
N ASN A 140 -18.11 9.52 6.66
CA ASN A 140 -17.23 9.15 5.58
C ASN A 140 -18.06 8.61 4.40
N THR A 141 -17.88 9.22 3.25
CA THR A 141 -18.60 8.86 2.01
C THR A 141 -18.09 7.57 1.37
N ASN A 142 -16.94 7.04 1.81
CA ASN A 142 -16.41 5.77 1.32
C ASN A 142 -17.30 4.59 1.76
N GLY A 143 -18.05 4.03 0.81
CA GLY A 143 -18.94 2.88 1.05
C GLY A 143 -18.24 1.57 1.45
N LEU A 144 -16.91 1.54 1.49
CA LEU A 144 -16.11 0.43 2.00
C LEU A 144 -15.65 0.63 3.46
N ILE A 145 -15.92 1.76 4.10
CA ILE A 145 -15.27 2.12 5.38
C ILE A 145 -15.54 1.13 6.53
N ASP A 146 -16.61 0.35 6.44
CA ASP A 146 -16.96 -0.70 7.41
C ASP A 146 -16.40 -2.09 7.04
N ASP A 147 -15.86 -2.27 5.83
CA ASP A 147 -15.28 -3.53 5.41
C ASP A 147 -13.95 -3.78 6.15
N ALA A 148 -13.73 -5.03 6.54
CA ALA A 148 -12.54 -5.42 7.29
C ALA A 148 -11.24 -5.06 6.54
N GLY A 149 -10.31 -4.41 7.23
CA GLY A 149 -9.00 -4.04 6.68
C GLY A 149 -8.99 -2.75 5.85
N ILE A 150 -10.14 -2.12 5.57
CA ILE A 150 -10.16 -0.85 4.85
C ILE A 150 -9.55 0.27 5.69
N VAL A 151 -8.72 1.09 5.04
CA VAL A 151 -8.02 2.21 5.67
C VAL A 151 -8.30 3.56 5.02
N GLY A 152 -9.09 3.62 3.93
CA GLY A 152 -9.36 4.85 3.20
C GLY A 152 -9.78 4.59 1.75
N ILE A 153 -9.70 5.56 0.82
CA ILE A 153 -9.12 6.89 0.96
C ILE A 153 -10.16 7.96 0.62
N LYS A 154 -10.67 7.98 -0.63
CA LYS A 154 -11.57 9.05 -1.05
C LYS A 154 -12.46 8.67 -2.23
N THR A 155 -13.71 9.13 -2.13
CA THR A 155 -14.75 9.09 -3.15
C THR A 155 -14.71 10.31 -4.06
N GLY A 156 -15.26 10.20 -5.27
CA GLY A 156 -15.58 11.34 -6.12
C GLY A 156 -16.88 11.10 -6.89
N THR A 157 -17.63 12.16 -7.15
CA THR A 157 -18.85 12.14 -7.97
C THR A 157 -18.84 13.39 -8.83
N ILE A 158 -19.07 13.24 -10.13
CA ILE A 158 -19.08 14.36 -11.09
C ILE A 158 -20.12 14.08 -12.18
N GLY A 159 -20.70 15.13 -12.75
CA GLY A 159 -21.78 15.05 -13.75
C GLY A 159 -23.18 15.17 -13.14
N ASP A 160 -24.17 15.22 -14.01
CA ASP A 160 -25.58 15.40 -13.67
C ASP A 160 -26.46 14.32 -14.32
N GLY A 161 -27.59 14.00 -13.68
CA GLY A 161 -28.55 13.03 -14.20
C GLY A 161 -27.90 11.70 -14.63
N SER A 162 -28.13 11.29 -15.88
CA SER A 162 -27.57 10.06 -16.47
C SER A 162 -26.06 10.12 -16.77
N ASP A 163 -25.47 11.31 -16.79
CA ASP A 163 -24.05 11.52 -17.05
C ASP A 163 -23.21 11.55 -15.76
N THR A 164 -23.87 11.42 -14.60
CA THR A 164 -23.19 11.25 -13.30
C THR A 164 -22.27 10.04 -13.32
N ARG A 165 -21.03 10.22 -12.87
CA ARG A 165 -20.02 9.16 -12.72
C ARG A 165 -19.47 9.13 -11.31
N TYR A 166 -19.25 7.92 -10.83
CA TYR A 166 -18.84 7.62 -9.46
C TYR A 166 -17.43 7.02 -9.45
N ASN A 167 -16.58 7.61 -8.63
CA ASN A 167 -15.17 7.26 -8.49
C ASN A 167 -14.87 6.85 -7.04
N LEU A 168 -13.95 5.90 -6.85
CA LEU A 168 -13.39 5.55 -5.55
C LEU A 168 -11.92 5.19 -5.68
N LEU A 169 -11.07 5.88 -4.92
CA LEU A 169 -9.74 5.44 -4.56
C LEU A 169 -9.79 4.88 -3.14
N SER A 170 -9.45 3.62 -2.97
CA SER A 170 -9.44 2.96 -1.68
C SER A 170 -8.14 2.23 -1.40
N ALA A 171 -7.89 1.97 -0.12
CA ALA A 171 -6.78 1.15 0.33
C ALA A 171 -7.24 0.15 1.40
N LYS A 172 -6.66 -1.04 1.37
CA LYS A 172 -6.95 -2.15 2.28
C LYS A 172 -5.66 -2.79 2.79
N ASP A 173 -5.60 -3.06 4.08
CA ASP A 173 -4.61 -3.94 4.69
C ASP A 173 -5.10 -5.39 4.63
N VAL A 174 -4.32 -6.24 3.96
CA VAL A 174 -4.59 -7.67 3.84
C VAL A 174 -3.50 -8.45 4.56
N PRO A 175 -3.82 -9.21 5.62
CA PRO A 175 -2.86 -10.08 6.27
C PRO A 175 -2.54 -11.30 5.39
N ASP A 176 -1.27 -11.68 5.35
CA ASP A 176 -0.77 -12.89 4.69
C ASP A 176 0.34 -13.50 5.55
N GLY A 177 -0.04 -14.48 6.38
CA GLY A 177 0.79 -14.93 7.50
C GLY A 177 1.02 -13.79 8.50
N ASP A 178 2.29 -13.52 8.83
CA ASP A 178 2.69 -12.43 9.72
C ASP A 178 2.89 -11.09 8.98
N ALA A 179 2.83 -11.10 7.64
CA ALA A 179 2.97 -9.90 6.83
C ALA A 179 1.61 -9.19 6.64
N ILE A 180 1.65 -7.87 6.46
CA ILE A 180 0.49 -7.07 6.04
C ILE A 180 0.81 -6.46 4.67
N VAL A 181 -0.01 -6.79 3.68
CA VAL A 181 0.05 -6.22 2.33
C VAL A 181 -0.96 -5.09 2.21
N ARG A 182 -0.49 -3.87 1.96
CA ARG A 182 -1.32 -2.71 1.62
C ARG A 182 -1.68 -2.77 0.14
N ILE A 183 -2.95 -2.99 -0.16
CA ILE A 183 -3.52 -3.02 -1.51
C ILE A 183 -4.25 -1.70 -1.78
N TYR A 184 -4.03 -1.11 -2.96
CA TYR A 184 -4.74 0.10 -3.41
C TYR A 184 -5.59 -0.23 -4.64
N VAL A 185 -6.81 0.28 -4.68
CA VAL A 185 -7.76 0.09 -5.78
C VAL A 185 -8.35 1.43 -6.19
N ALA A 186 -8.36 1.70 -7.50
CA ALA A 186 -9.04 2.83 -8.10
C ALA A 186 -10.14 2.34 -9.06
N ALA A 187 -11.40 2.53 -8.68
CA ALA A 187 -12.58 2.28 -9.50
C ALA A 187 -13.12 3.62 -9.99
N LEU A 188 -12.85 3.97 -11.26
CA LEU A 188 -13.24 5.25 -11.84
C LEU A 188 -14.38 5.07 -12.85
N GLY A 189 -15.18 6.14 -13.05
CA GLY A 189 -16.17 6.22 -14.12
C GLY A 189 -17.34 5.25 -13.98
N GLN A 190 -17.71 4.85 -12.77
CA GLN A 190 -18.80 3.89 -12.55
C GLN A 190 -20.16 4.59 -12.69
N ASP A 191 -21.17 3.85 -13.17
CA ASP A 191 -22.50 4.42 -13.44
C ASP A 191 -23.33 4.67 -12.18
N THR A 192 -22.98 4.01 -11.06
CA THR A 192 -23.71 4.15 -9.80
C THR A 192 -22.77 4.20 -8.60
N ASP A 193 -23.25 4.80 -7.51
CA ASP A 193 -22.55 4.83 -6.22
C ASP A 193 -22.26 3.42 -5.69
N ALA A 194 -23.22 2.51 -5.80
CA ALA A 194 -23.01 1.10 -5.45
C ALA A 194 -21.97 0.44 -6.37
N GLY A 195 -21.97 0.78 -7.66
CA GLY A 195 -21.05 0.24 -8.67
C GLY A 195 -19.57 0.46 -8.34
N ARG A 196 -19.18 1.65 -7.85
CA ARG A 196 -17.78 1.89 -7.39
C ARG A 196 -17.37 1.05 -6.20
N VAL A 197 -18.31 0.73 -5.32
CA VAL A 197 -18.07 -0.13 -4.16
C VAL A 197 -17.94 -1.59 -4.61
N ASP A 198 -18.85 -2.07 -5.45
CA ASP A 198 -18.85 -3.44 -5.97
C ASP A 198 -17.62 -3.73 -6.83
N ALA A 199 -17.27 -2.81 -7.74
CA ALA A 199 -16.05 -2.90 -8.55
C ALA A 199 -14.80 -2.97 -7.67
N SER A 200 -14.74 -2.15 -6.61
CA SER A 200 -13.60 -2.15 -5.69
C SER A 200 -13.50 -3.47 -4.91
N ARG A 201 -14.62 -4.00 -4.40
CA ARG A 201 -14.66 -5.32 -3.72
C ARG A 201 -14.23 -6.45 -4.64
N ALA A 202 -14.67 -6.44 -5.90
CA ALA A 202 -14.27 -7.45 -6.88
C ALA A 202 -12.76 -7.42 -7.15
N LEU A 203 -12.17 -6.22 -7.27
CA LEU A 203 -10.72 -6.05 -7.42
C LEU A 203 -9.95 -6.53 -6.18
N TYR A 204 -10.42 -6.18 -4.97
CA TYR A 204 -9.81 -6.69 -3.74
C TYR A 204 -9.88 -8.22 -3.67
N ALA A 205 -11.03 -8.83 -3.95
CA ALA A 205 -11.20 -10.28 -3.93
C ALA A 205 -10.23 -10.98 -4.88
N GLY A 206 -10.06 -10.45 -6.11
CA GLY A 206 -9.10 -10.99 -7.07
C GLY A 206 -7.65 -10.86 -6.61
N LEU A 207 -7.28 -9.72 -6.02
CA LEU A 207 -5.93 -9.48 -5.52
C LEU A 207 -5.61 -10.30 -4.27
N GLU A 208 -6.57 -10.49 -3.37
CA GLU A 208 -6.46 -11.34 -2.18
C GLU A 208 -6.32 -12.82 -2.56
N ALA A 209 -7.10 -13.29 -3.54
CA ALA A 209 -6.93 -14.63 -4.09
C ALA A 209 -5.53 -14.80 -4.71
N ALA A 210 -5.09 -13.84 -5.53
CA ALA A 210 -3.76 -13.88 -6.13
C ALA A 210 -2.62 -13.84 -5.10
N LEU A 211 -2.80 -13.14 -3.99
CA LEU A 211 -1.84 -13.12 -2.87
C LEU A 211 -1.79 -14.48 -2.16
N LYS A 212 -2.95 -15.06 -1.87
CA LYS A 212 -3.07 -16.37 -1.21
C LYS A 212 -2.52 -17.52 -2.07
N ASP A 213 -2.74 -17.46 -3.37
CA ASP A 213 -2.37 -18.52 -4.32
C ASP A 213 -0.90 -18.40 -4.80
N GLN A 214 -0.10 -17.50 -4.21
CA GLN A 214 1.30 -17.39 -4.56
C GLN A 214 2.07 -18.68 -4.29
N PRO A 215 3.00 -19.06 -5.19
CA PRO A 215 3.80 -20.25 -5.01
C PRO A 215 4.77 -20.10 -3.84
N GLN A 216 5.30 -21.23 -3.38
CA GLN A 216 6.43 -21.24 -2.46
C GLN A 216 7.64 -20.57 -3.14
N THR A 217 8.43 -19.84 -2.35
CA THR A 217 9.69 -19.27 -2.82
C THR A 217 10.75 -20.36 -3.00
N VAL A 218 10.71 -21.37 -2.13
CA VAL A 218 11.52 -22.58 -2.22
C VAL A 218 10.65 -23.77 -1.81
N ASP A 219 10.71 -24.85 -2.59
CA ASP A 219 10.05 -26.10 -2.25
C ASP A 219 10.97 -27.02 -1.44
N LYS A 220 10.37 -27.82 -0.56
CA LYS A 220 11.05 -28.95 0.07
C LYS A 220 11.72 -29.82 -0.99
N GLY A 221 13.01 -30.12 -0.78
CA GLY A 221 13.80 -30.93 -1.71
C GLY A 221 14.36 -30.15 -2.90
N ALA A 222 14.13 -28.85 -3.01
CA ALA A 222 14.85 -27.99 -3.95
C ALA A 222 16.35 -28.11 -3.70
N THR A 223 17.16 -28.11 -4.75
CA THR A 223 18.62 -28.25 -4.64
C THR A 223 19.26 -26.86 -4.54
N LEU A 224 19.99 -26.60 -3.46
CA LEU A 224 20.60 -25.30 -3.15
C LEU A 224 22.13 -25.34 -3.25
N GLY A 225 22.71 -26.52 -3.33
CA GLY A 225 24.14 -26.70 -3.49
C GLY A 225 24.52 -28.16 -3.72
N THR A 226 25.81 -28.38 -3.91
CA THR A 226 26.41 -29.70 -4.10
C THR A 226 27.61 -29.81 -3.18
N VAL A 227 27.81 -31.00 -2.61
CA VAL A 227 29.01 -31.35 -1.86
C VAL A 227 29.76 -32.37 -2.70
N ASP A 228 30.99 -32.03 -3.05
CA ASP A 228 31.96 -32.95 -3.67
C ASP A 228 33.08 -33.21 -2.66
N THR A 229 33.40 -34.48 -2.45
CA THR A 229 34.47 -34.88 -1.54
C THR A 229 35.77 -35.11 -2.30
N ALA A 230 36.90 -34.98 -1.61
CA ALA A 230 38.22 -35.27 -2.19
C ALA A 230 38.39 -36.73 -2.62
N TRP A 231 37.53 -37.65 -2.13
CA TRP A 231 37.52 -39.06 -2.48
C TRP A 231 36.47 -39.45 -3.52
N GLY A 232 35.81 -38.46 -4.14
CA GLY A 232 34.94 -38.67 -5.30
C GLY A 232 33.48 -39.03 -4.98
N GLU A 233 33.04 -38.87 -3.74
CA GLU A 233 31.61 -38.94 -3.39
C GLU A 233 30.95 -37.58 -3.65
N THR A 234 29.69 -37.60 -4.09
CA THR A 234 28.90 -36.39 -4.34
C THR A 234 27.51 -36.55 -3.73
N THR A 235 27.01 -35.48 -3.11
CA THR A 235 25.61 -35.37 -2.68
C THR A 235 25.08 -33.96 -2.92
N GLN A 236 23.76 -33.81 -2.93
CA GLN A 236 23.10 -32.52 -3.05
C GLN A 236 22.71 -31.99 -1.67
N VAL A 237 22.86 -30.68 -1.48
CA VAL A 237 22.28 -29.97 -0.34
C VAL A 237 20.90 -29.46 -0.76
N VAL A 238 19.87 -29.85 -0.02
CA VAL A 238 18.47 -29.58 -0.34
C VAL A 238 17.74 -28.84 0.77
N ALA A 239 16.66 -28.15 0.43
CA ALA A 239 15.76 -27.56 1.41
C ALA A 239 15.02 -28.65 2.21
N ALA A 240 15.07 -28.58 3.54
CA ALA A 240 14.38 -29.52 4.43
C ALA A 240 12.84 -29.39 4.38
N GLU A 241 12.38 -28.18 4.07
CA GLU A 241 10.97 -27.80 4.04
C GLU A 241 10.72 -26.72 2.97
N SER A 242 9.46 -26.54 2.59
CA SER A 242 9.06 -25.43 1.73
C SER A 242 8.98 -24.15 2.55
N ALA A 243 9.31 -23.03 1.94
CA ALA A 243 9.04 -21.73 2.51
C ALA A 243 8.63 -20.72 1.46
N ARG A 244 7.86 -19.74 1.92
CA ARG A 244 7.38 -18.61 1.15
C ARG A 244 7.73 -17.33 1.87
N VAL A 245 8.17 -16.35 1.11
CA VAL A 245 8.15 -14.94 1.50
C VAL A 245 7.17 -14.20 0.59
N VAL A 246 6.47 -13.22 1.13
CA VAL A 246 5.42 -12.50 0.39
C VAL A 246 6.05 -11.63 -0.69
N LEU A 247 5.69 -11.89 -1.95
CA LEU A 247 6.07 -11.03 -3.08
C LEU A 247 4.88 -10.16 -3.46
N TRP A 248 5.11 -8.86 -3.69
CA TRP A 248 4.01 -7.94 -4.02
C TRP A 248 4.45 -6.92 -5.05
N ASN A 249 3.55 -6.60 -5.99
CA ASN A 249 3.73 -5.51 -6.96
C ASN A 249 5.06 -5.58 -7.75
N GLY A 250 5.44 -6.78 -8.19
CA GLY A 250 6.69 -7.00 -8.94
C GLY A 250 7.98 -6.97 -8.10
N ALA A 251 7.88 -6.89 -6.77
CA ALA A 251 9.05 -7.02 -5.89
C ALA A 251 9.63 -8.44 -5.94
N SER A 252 10.95 -8.53 -5.84
CA SER A 252 11.70 -9.79 -5.78
C SER A 252 12.19 -10.09 -4.36
N ALA A 253 12.36 -11.37 -4.04
CA ALA A 253 13.07 -11.80 -2.83
C ALA A 253 14.56 -12.02 -3.11
N THR A 254 15.37 -11.90 -2.06
CA THR A 254 16.78 -12.31 -2.08
C THR A 254 16.97 -13.59 -1.27
N ALA A 255 17.83 -14.48 -1.76
CA ALA A 255 18.17 -15.74 -1.12
C ALA A 255 19.67 -15.77 -0.77
N THR A 256 20.01 -16.20 0.45
CA THR A 256 21.40 -16.37 0.90
C THR A 256 21.55 -17.71 1.58
N THR A 257 22.54 -18.51 1.17
CA THR A 257 22.83 -19.81 1.78
C THR A 257 24.07 -19.74 2.66
N LYS A 258 24.02 -20.42 3.80
CA LYS A 258 25.17 -20.70 4.64
C LYS A 258 25.29 -22.20 4.83
N PHE A 259 26.27 -22.80 4.16
CA PHE A 259 26.55 -24.22 4.29
C PHE A 259 27.37 -24.52 5.54
N SER A 260 27.05 -25.61 6.21
CA SER A 260 27.75 -26.10 7.39
C SER A 260 27.53 -27.60 7.49
N LEU A 261 28.53 -28.38 7.08
CA LEU A 261 28.50 -29.83 7.20
C LEU A 261 29.03 -30.23 8.58
N GLY A 262 28.28 -31.07 9.29
CA GLY A 262 28.75 -31.73 10.50
C GLY A 262 29.58 -32.97 10.21
N GLU A 263 29.87 -33.75 11.25
CA GLU A 263 30.54 -35.07 11.13
C GLU A 263 29.58 -36.20 10.76
N GLY A 264 28.27 -35.98 10.98
CA GLY A 264 27.23 -36.85 10.46
C GLY A 264 27.05 -36.60 8.96
N TRP A 265 27.19 -37.64 8.14
CA TRP A 265 26.94 -37.54 6.69
C TRP A 265 25.83 -38.50 6.25
N LYS A 266 24.74 -38.57 7.02
CA LYS A 266 23.56 -39.36 6.67
C LYS A 266 22.63 -38.56 5.76
N ALA A 267 21.76 -39.24 5.03
CA ALA A 267 20.65 -38.57 4.33
C ALA A 267 19.74 -37.88 5.35
N GLY A 268 19.33 -36.64 5.07
CA GLY A 268 18.56 -35.79 5.98
C GLY A 268 19.40 -35.10 7.06
N GLU A 269 20.72 -35.30 7.10
CA GLU A 269 21.56 -34.62 8.08
C GLU A 269 21.73 -33.14 7.73
N LYS A 270 21.77 -32.29 8.76
CA LYS A 270 21.89 -30.84 8.61
C LYS A 270 23.16 -30.45 7.83
N ALA A 271 22.95 -29.68 6.77
CA ALA A 271 23.96 -29.23 5.83
C ALA A 271 24.05 -27.69 5.73
N GLY A 272 23.23 -26.96 6.48
CA GLY A 272 23.28 -25.50 6.52
C GLY A 272 21.92 -24.84 6.73
N THR A 273 21.79 -23.62 6.21
CA THR A 273 20.56 -22.83 6.27
C THR A 273 20.45 -21.95 5.04
N LEU A 274 19.24 -21.81 4.51
CA LEU A 274 18.84 -20.85 3.50
C LEU A 274 18.04 -19.73 4.17
N SER A 275 18.48 -18.50 4.01
CA SER A 275 17.76 -17.31 4.46
C SER A 275 17.12 -16.63 3.25
N LEU A 276 15.80 -16.43 3.31
CA LEU A 276 15.01 -15.71 2.33
C LEU A 276 14.61 -14.36 2.92
N LYS A 277 14.83 -13.28 2.17
CA LYS A 277 14.36 -11.95 2.53
C LYS A 277 13.42 -11.43 1.45
N GLY A 278 12.15 -11.31 1.82
CA GLY A 278 11.12 -10.67 1.00
C GLY A 278 11.05 -9.16 1.27
N PRO A 279 10.22 -8.44 0.50
CA PRO A 279 9.95 -7.02 0.72
C PRO A 279 9.26 -6.73 2.06
N LEU A 280 8.42 -7.65 2.55
CA LEU A 280 7.60 -7.45 3.74
C LEU A 280 8.01 -8.36 4.91
N ASP A 281 8.61 -9.51 4.61
CA ASP A 281 8.88 -10.57 5.56
C ASP A 281 10.23 -11.27 5.28
N SER A 282 10.50 -12.35 6.01
CA SER A 282 11.68 -13.17 5.85
C SER A 282 11.42 -14.58 6.36
N ALA A 283 12.09 -15.57 5.77
CA ALA A 283 12.02 -16.96 6.18
C ALA A 283 13.43 -17.56 6.30
N SER A 284 13.56 -18.58 7.15
CA SER A 284 14.80 -19.34 7.32
C SER A 284 14.49 -20.82 7.19
N VAL A 285 15.15 -21.47 6.23
CA VAL A 285 14.90 -22.88 5.87
C VAL A 285 16.15 -23.70 6.20
N PRO A 286 16.05 -24.74 7.03
CA PRO A 286 17.14 -25.68 7.23
C PRO A 286 17.52 -26.36 5.91
N LEU A 287 18.82 -26.60 5.71
CA LEU A 287 19.32 -27.36 4.58
C LEU A 287 19.83 -28.72 5.06
N GLU A 288 19.65 -29.75 4.24
CA GLU A 288 19.99 -31.13 4.56
C GLU A 288 20.68 -31.83 3.39
N LEU A 289 21.42 -32.91 3.67
CA LEU A 289 21.98 -33.77 2.61
C LEU A 289 20.89 -34.64 1.99
N ARG A 290 20.77 -34.65 0.66
CA ARG A 290 19.80 -35.49 -0.06
C ARG A 290 20.10 -36.98 0.15
N THR A 291 21.36 -37.36 0.01
CA THR A 291 21.86 -38.72 0.22
C THR A 291 23.03 -38.70 1.19
N ALA A 292 23.28 -39.84 1.83
CA ALA A 292 24.43 -40.00 2.70
C ALA A 292 25.74 -39.84 1.90
N LEU A 293 26.79 -39.31 2.55
CA LEU A 293 28.16 -39.42 2.06
C LEU A 293 28.89 -40.49 2.86
N HIS A 294 29.55 -41.39 2.16
CA HIS A 294 30.46 -42.33 2.78
C HIS A 294 31.83 -41.69 2.92
N GLY A 295 32.52 -41.95 4.04
CA GLY A 295 33.89 -41.47 4.20
C GLY A 295 34.87 -42.16 3.26
N PRO A 296 36.10 -41.61 3.13
CA PRO A 296 37.08 -42.16 2.20
C PRO A 296 37.39 -43.61 2.51
N SER A 297 37.52 -44.43 1.47
CA SER A 297 37.89 -45.84 1.59
C SER A 297 39.27 -46.00 2.25
N PHE A 298 39.55 -47.17 2.81
CA PHE A 298 40.86 -47.46 3.38
C PHE A 298 42.00 -47.21 2.38
N TRP A 299 41.81 -47.64 1.12
CA TRP A 299 42.80 -47.45 0.06
C TRP A 299 43.05 -45.98 -0.25
N TRP A 300 41.98 -45.16 -0.29
CA TRP A 300 42.12 -43.72 -0.51
C TRP A 300 42.94 -43.06 0.61
N ARG A 301 42.65 -43.40 1.88
CA ARG A 301 43.39 -42.88 3.03
C ARG A 301 44.88 -43.24 3.00
N LEU A 302 45.21 -44.42 2.46
CA LEU A 302 46.60 -44.89 2.35
C LEU A 302 47.38 -44.15 1.24
N THR A 303 46.72 -43.79 0.13
CA THR A 303 47.37 -43.11 -1.00
C THR A 303 47.31 -41.59 -0.95
N HIS A 304 46.44 -41.02 -0.13
CA HIS A 304 46.22 -39.57 -0.01
C HIS A 304 46.45 -39.08 1.44
N PRO A 305 47.61 -39.38 2.07
CA PRO A 305 47.84 -39.03 3.46
C PRO A 305 47.92 -37.52 3.68
N LEU A 306 48.40 -36.75 2.70
CA LEU A 306 48.52 -35.29 2.81
C LEU A 306 47.13 -34.63 2.76
N GLU A 307 46.26 -35.08 1.86
CA GLU A 307 44.86 -34.63 1.79
C GLU A 307 44.08 -35.04 3.05
N LEU A 308 44.32 -36.24 3.57
CA LEU A 308 43.68 -36.73 4.80
C LEU A 308 43.98 -35.86 6.03
N PHE A 309 45.21 -35.34 6.13
CA PHE A 309 45.62 -34.43 7.21
C PHE A 309 45.41 -32.94 6.88
N GLY A 310 44.78 -32.63 5.73
CA GLY A 310 44.52 -31.26 5.30
C GLY A 310 45.79 -30.45 4.96
N LEU A 311 46.90 -31.13 4.64
CA LEU A 311 48.18 -30.53 4.29
C LEU A 311 48.25 -30.12 2.82
N THR A 312 47.38 -30.70 1.98
CA THR A 312 47.20 -30.36 0.56
C THR A 312 45.71 -30.35 0.20
N LYS A 313 45.35 -29.58 -0.84
CA LYS A 313 44.00 -29.55 -1.43
C LYS A 313 43.95 -30.42 -2.67
#